data_AF-A0A942UT54-F1
#
_entry.id   AF-A0A942UT54-F1
#
_cell.length_a   1.000
_cell.length_b   1.000
_cell.length_c   1.000
_cell.angle_alpha   90.00
_cell.angle_beta   90.00
_cell.angle_gamma   90.00
#
_symmetry.space_group_name_H-M   'P 1'
#
loop_
_entity.id
_entity.type
_entity.pdbx_description
1 polymer ?
#
loop_
_entity_poly.entity_id
_entity_poly.type
_entity_poly.pdbx_seq_one_letter_code
_entity_poly.pdbx_strand_id
1 'polypeptide(L)'
;MKCYEIKNCPFKGTDHSTSKCPPHKLKVGCWEYDWVSYYNKMPECNEKLEWREVMLKRCTNCKVYKLHREDMNVILEALKNSK
;
A
#
# COMPACT_ATOMS: atom_id res chain seq x y z
N MET A 1 5.59 2.10 13.86
CA MET A 1 4.11 1.96 13.82
C MET A 1 3.72 1.46 12.45
N LYS A 2 3.20 0.25 12.35
CA LYS A 2 2.78 -0.39 11.09
C LYS A 2 1.49 0.23 10.58
N CYS A 3 1.28 0.19 9.27
CA CYS A 3 0.16 0.87 8.63
C CYS A 3 -1.20 0.33 9.06
N TYR A 4 -1.30 -0.92 9.47
CA TYR A 4 -2.55 -1.54 9.95
C TYR A 4 -2.89 -1.21 11.40
N GLU A 5 -2.00 -0.57 12.15
CA GLU A 5 -2.24 -0.16 13.54
C GLU A 5 -3.01 1.19 13.62
N ILE A 6 -3.00 1.98 12.54
CA ILE A 6 -3.67 3.30 12.48
C ILE A 6 -5.19 3.14 12.32
N LYS A 7 -5.98 4.02 12.94
CA LYS A 7 -7.46 3.98 12.90
C LYS A 7 -8.06 3.99 11.49
N ASN A 8 -7.37 4.54 10.49
CA ASN A 8 -7.90 4.73 9.14
C ASN A 8 -7.39 3.70 8.13
N CYS A 9 -6.75 2.61 8.56
CA CYS A 9 -6.40 1.52 7.65
C CYS A 9 -7.63 0.63 7.38
N PRO A 10 -7.99 0.36 6.10
CA PRO A 10 -9.11 -0.53 5.77
C PRO A 10 -8.99 -1.95 6.33
N PHE A 11 -7.78 -2.38 6.68
CA PHE A 11 -7.47 -3.71 7.17
C PHE A 11 -7.24 -3.78 8.69
N LYS A 12 -7.42 -2.67 9.41
CA LYS A 12 -7.24 -2.66 10.87
C LYS A 12 -8.26 -3.59 11.53
N GLY A 13 -7.78 -4.49 12.40
CA GLY A 13 -8.62 -5.45 13.13
C GLY A 13 -9.12 -6.61 12.28
N THR A 14 -8.70 -6.70 11.01
CA THR A 14 -8.98 -7.86 10.16
C THR A 14 -7.93 -8.94 10.37
N ASP A 15 -8.25 -10.18 10.01
CA ASP A 15 -7.28 -11.27 10.09
C ASP A 15 -6.15 -11.09 9.06
N HIS A 16 -4.92 -11.31 9.51
CA HIS A 16 -3.73 -11.14 8.66
C HIS A 16 -3.68 -12.19 7.55
N SER A 17 -4.02 -13.46 7.84
CA SER A 17 -3.84 -14.57 6.90
C SER A 17 -4.75 -14.47 5.66
N THR A 18 -5.94 -13.89 5.85
CA THR A 18 -6.96 -13.70 4.80
C THR A 18 -6.89 -12.32 4.14
N SER A 19 -5.94 -11.47 4.54
CA SER A 19 -5.88 -10.10 4.05
C SER A 19 -5.47 -10.02 2.58
N LYS A 20 -6.25 -9.25 1.80
CA LYS A 20 -5.88 -8.85 0.44
C LYS A 20 -4.72 -7.86 0.40
N CYS A 21 -4.41 -7.19 1.51
CA CYS A 21 -3.30 -6.25 1.60
C CYS A 21 -1.99 -7.00 1.88
N PRO A 22 -1.03 -7.03 0.94
CA PRO A 22 0.20 -7.79 1.13
C PRO A 22 1.02 -7.34 2.36
N PRO A 23 1.22 -6.04 2.64
CA PRO A 23 1.89 -5.62 3.86
C PRO A 23 1.18 -6.08 5.13
N HIS A 24 -0.16 -6.05 5.14
CA HIS A 24 -0.94 -6.53 6.27
C HIS A 24 -0.77 -8.04 6.45
N LYS A 25 -0.85 -8.82 5.37
CA LYS A 25 -0.65 -10.27 5.39
C LYS A 25 0.74 -10.67 5.90
N LEU A 26 1.77 -9.93 5.49
CA LEU A 26 3.15 -10.13 5.90
C LEU A 26 3.50 -9.49 7.26
N LYS A 27 2.55 -8.81 7.90
CA LYS A 27 2.77 -8.06 9.16
C LYS A 27 3.91 -7.03 9.06
N VAL A 28 4.09 -6.46 7.88
CA VAL A 28 5.05 -5.37 7.60
C VAL A 28 4.31 -4.06 7.34
N GLY A 29 5.04 -2.95 7.42
CA GLY A 29 4.55 -1.63 7.08
C GLY A 29 4.41 -1.47 5.58
N CYS A 30 3.46 -0.64 5.14
CA CYS A 30 3.30 -0.36 3.71
C CYS A 30 4.53 0.30 3.06
N TRP A 31 5.40 0.95 3.85
CA TRP A 31 6.66 1.54 3.36
C TRP A 31 7.81 0.52 3.30
N GLU A 32 7.68 -0.63 3.97
CA GLU A 32 8.67 -1.72 3.95
C GLU A 32 8.36 -2.73 2.84
N TYR A 33 7.18 -2.64 2.23
CA TYR A 33 6.74 -3.57 1.20
C TYR A 33 7.08 -3.05 -0.19
N ASP A 34 7.63 -3.92 -1.02
CA ASP A 34 7.96 -3.63 -2.41
C ASP A 34 6.70 -3.61 -3.29
N TRP A 35 5.94 -2.52 -3.17
CA TRP A 35 4.76 -2.26 -3.97
C TRP A 35 5.05 -2.19 -5.46
N VAL A 36 6.24 -1.74 -5.86
CA VAL A 36 6.60 -1.58 -7.27
C VAL A 36 6.73 -2.96 -7.91
N SER A 37 7.50 -3.86 -7.30
CA SER A 37 7.61 -5.24 -7.78
C SER A 37 6.28 -5.98 -7.72
N TYR A 38 5.50 -5.76 -6.66
CA TYR A 38 4.15 -6.35 -6.57
C TYR A 38 3.26 -5.89 -7.71
N TYR A 39 3.20 -4.58 -7.96
CA TYR A 39 2.38 -3.97 -9.00
C TYR A 39 2.79 -4.43 -10.40
N ASN A 40 4.10 -4.51 -10.68
CA ASN A 40 4.64 -4.96 -11.95
C ASN A 40 4.34 -6.44 -12.24
N LYS A 41 4.15 -7.26 -11.19
CA LYS A 41 3.80 -8.68 -11.30
C LYS A 41 2.28 -8.93 -11.34
N MET A 42 1.46 -7.92 -11.02
CA MET A 42 0.01 -8.06 -11.14
C MET A 42 -0.40 -8.15 -12.61
N PRO A 43 -1.35 -9.03 -12.95
CA PRO A 43 -1.92 -9.06 -14.29
C PRO A 43 -2.59 -7.73 -14.63
N GLU A 44 -2.64 -7.39 -15.92
CA GLU A 44 -3.35 -6.23 -16.45
C GLU A 44 -4.87 -6.42 -16.29
N CYS A 45 -5.38 -6.08 -15.11
CA CYS A 45 -6.79 -6.20 -14.77
C CYS A 45 -7.28 -5.04 -13.90
N ASN A 46 -8.60 -4.94 -13.73
CA ASN A 46 -9.22 -3.87 -12.93
C ASN A 46 -8.68 -3.79 -11.50
N GLU A 47 -8.34 -4.93 -10.88
CA GLU A 47 -7.78 -4.96 -9.52
C GLU A 47 -6.45 -4.19 -9.44
N LYS A 48 -5.60 -4.29 -10.46
CA LYS A 48 -4.35 -3.53 -10.56
C LYS A 48 -4.62 -2.01 -10.62
N LEU A 49 -5.65 -1.58 -11.35
CA LEU A 49 -6.04 -0.17 -11.40
C LEU A 49 -6.60 0.31 -10.05
N GLU A 50 -7.47 -0.49 -9.43
CA GLU A 50 -8.07 -0.18 -8.12
C GLU A 50 -7.00 -0.02 -7.03
N TRP A 51 -6.01 -0.92 -6.98
CA TRP A 51 -4.90 -0.80 -6.02
C TRP A 51 -4.12 0.49 -6.19
N ARG A 52 -3.80 0.86 -7.43
CA ARG A 52 -3.12 2.12 -7.74
C ARG A 52 -3.94 3.32 -7.31
N GLU A 53 -5.23 3.35 -7.64
CA GLU A 53 -6.10 4.45 -7.25
C GLU A 53 -6.23 4.59 -5.73
N VAL A 54 -6.40 3.46 -5.02
CA VAL A 54 -6.48 3.44 -3.55
C VAL A 54 -5.18 3.97 -2.94
N MET A 55 -4.03 3.52 -3.43
CA MET A 55 -2.74 4.01 -2.94
C MET A 55 -2.54 5.49 -3.24
N LEU A 56 -2.82 5.96 -4.45
CA LEU A 56 -2.63 7.37 -4.81
C LEU A 56 -3.60 8.31 -4.08
N LYS A 57 -4.88 7.91 -3.92
CA LYS A 57 -5.92 8.75 -3.29
C LYS A 57 -5.86 8.73 -1.76
N ARG A 58 -5.59 7.58 -1.14
CA ARG A 58 -5.70 7.42 0.32
C ARG A 58 -4.37 7.57 1.04
N CYS A 59 -3.24 7.32 0.38
CA CYS A 59 -1.95 7.29 1.09
C CYS A 59 -1.47 8.69 1.50
N THR A 60 -1.75 9.74 0.72
CA THR A 60 -1.41 11.13 1.07
C THR A 60 -2.07 11.62 2.38
N ASN A 61 -3.19 11.01 2.77
CA ASN A 61 -3.91 11.32 4.02
C ASN A 61 -3.51 10.40 5.19
N CYS A 62 -2.61 9.43 4.97
CA CYS A 62 -2.21 8.45 5.96
C CYS A 62 -1.15 9.01 6.92
N LYS A 63 -1.28 8.73 8.23
CA LYS A 63 -0.25 9.10 9.22
C LYS A 63 1.10 8.42 8.95
N VAL A 64 1.07 7.18 8.44
CA VAL A 64 2.30 6.45 8.07
C VAL A 64 2.99 7.08 6.87
N TYR A 65 2.24 7.58 5.88
CA TYR A 65 2.82 8.37 4.80
C TYR A 65 3.51 9.61 5.33
N LYS A 66 2.94 10.34 6.29
CA LYS A 66 3.60 11.52 6.88
C LYS A 66 4.89 11.19 7.63
N LEU A 67 4.96 10.01 8.26
CA LEU A 67 6.13 9.55 9.00
C LEU A 67 7.24 9.02 8.08
N HIS A 68 6.87 8.35 6.99
CA HIS A 68 7.79 7.72 6.03
C HIS A 68 7.62 8.34 4.64
N ARG A 69 7.56 9.68 4.60
CA ARG A 69 7.17 10.44 3.40
C ARG A 69 8.11 10.19 2.23
N GLU A 70 9.40 10.11 2.50
CA GLU A 70 10.44 9.92 1.48
C GLU A 70 10.31 8.54 0.83
N ASP A 71 10.29 7.47 1.63
CA ASP A 71 10.10 6.09 1.14
C ASP A 71 8.79 5.93 0.36
N MET A 72 7.70 6.46 0.91
CA MET A 72 6.39 6.36 0.27
C MET A 72 6.29 7.20 -1.00
N ASN A 73 6.96 8.35 -1.10
CA ASN A 73 6.98 9.13 -2.32
C ASN A 73 7.67 8.37 -3.46
N VAL A 74 8.78 7.68 -3.19
CA VAL A 74 9.44 6.83 -4.20
C VAL A 74 8.48 5.78 -4.73
N ILE A 75 7.76 5.11 -3.83
CA ILE A 75 6.74 4.11 -4.20
C ILE A 75 5.61 4.74 -5.02
N LEU A 76 5.05 5.86 -4.59
CA LEU A 76 3.92 6.51 -5.28
C LEU A 76 4.32 7.05 -6.65
N GLU A 77 5.51 7.63 -6.79
CA GLU A 77 6.03 8.09 -8.08
C GLU A 77 6.28 6.92 -9.03
N ALA A 78 6.83 5.81 -8.53
CA ALA A 78 6.98 4.59 -9.33
C ALA A 78 5.62 4.03 -9.79
N LEU A 79 4.60 4.04 -8.93
CA LEU A 79 3.23 3.63 -9.28
C LEU A 79 2.55 4.58 -10.28
N LYS A 80 2.86 5.88 -10.25
CA LYS A 80 2.36 6.84 -11.27
C LYS A 80 2.96 6.57 -12.65
N ASN A 81 4.23 6.17 -12.70
CA ASN A 81 4.96 5.92 -13.94
C ASN A 81 4.79 4.49 -14.46
N SER A 82 4.29 3.56 -13.63
CA SER A 82 3.91 2.21 -14.06
C SER A 82 2.66 2.31 -14.93
N LYS A 83 2.81 2.00 -16.23
CA LYS A 83 1.71 1.93 -17.20
C LYS A 83 1.01 0.58 -17.10
#